data_AF-A0A6A6HUH3-F1
#
_entry.id   AF-A0A6A6HUH3-F1
#
_cell.length_a   1.000
_cell.length_b   1.000
_cell.length_c   1.000
_cell.angle_alpha   90.00
_cell.angle_beta   90.00
_cell.angle_gamma   90.00
#
_symmetry.space_group_name_H-M   'P 1'
#
loop_
_entity.id
_entity.type
_entity.pdbx_description
1 polymer ?
#
loop_
_entity_poly.entity_id
_entity_poly.type
_entity_poly.pdbx_seq_one_letter_code
_entity_poly.pdbx_strand_id
1 'polypeptide(L)' 'IVDWEFSGWYPSYWEFATAMSASGRWDDDWHEWVREILSDWYLNEYVWIQILRQELWS' A
#
# COMPACT_ATOMS: atom_id res chain seq x y z
N ILE A 1 6.94 16.09 4.31
CA ILE A 1 5.99 15.22 5.05
C ILE A 1 5.37 16.05 6.15
N VAL A 2 4.05 16.18 6.12
CA VAL A 2 3.21 16.74 7.19
C VAL A 2 2.27 15.63 7.66
N ASP A 3 1.52 15.84 8.74
CA ASP A 3 0.53 14.87 9.27
C ASP A 3 1.15 13.58 9.85
N TRP A 4 1.94 13.74 10.91
CA TRP A 4 2.74 12.66 11.52
C TRP A 4 2.00 11.85 12.59
N GLU A 5 0.68 11.98 12.71
CA GLU A 5 -0.11 11.37 13.79
C GLU A 5 -0.03 9.83 13.85
N PHE A 6 0.27 9.18 12.71
CA PHE A 6 0.48 7.73 12.59
C PHE A 6 1.89 7.34 12.17
N SER A 7 2.87 8.23 12.30
CA SER A 7 4.25 7.89 11.95
C SER A 7 4.86 6.91 12.96
N GLY A 8 5.55 5.89 12.44
CA GLY A 8 6.11 4.84 13.27
C GLY A 8 7.02 3.91 12.48
N TRP A 9 7.59 2.94 13.19
CA TRP A 9 8.38 1.88 12.59
C TRP A 9 7.45 0.78 12.11
N TYR A 10 7.23 0.74 10.79
CA TYR A 10 6.47 -0.30 10.13
C TYR A 10 7.38 -1.22 9.32
N PRO A 11 6.90 -2.41 8.92
CA PRO A 11 7.62 -3.26 7.98
C PRO A 11 8.01 -2.50 6.69
N SER A 12 9.08 -2.91 6.03
CA SER A 12 9.60 -2.20 4.85
C SER A 12 8.61 -2.08 3.69
N TYR A 13 7.65 -3.00 3.59
CA TYR A 13 6.60 -2.99 2.56
C TYR A 13 5.41 -2.07 2.90
N TRP A 14 5.40 -1.44 4.08
CA TRP A 14 4.23 -0.74 4.61
C TRP A 14 3.76 0.38 3.69
N GLU A 15 4.66 1.30 3.32
CA GLU A 15 4.33 2.44 2.46
C GLU A 15 3.88 1.99 1.06
N PHE A 16 4.48 0.94 0.52
CA PHE A 16 4.04 0.37 -0.74
C PHE A 16 2.62 -0.20 -0.63
N ALA A 17 2.35 -1.01 0.40
CA ALA A 17 1.06 -1.65 0.58
C ALA A 17 -0.06 -0.64 0.89
N THR A 18 0.20 0.38 1.70
CA THR A 18 -0.77 1.45 1.99
C THR A 18 -1.05 2.31 0.76
N ALA A 19 -0.02 2.68 -0.01
CA ALA A 19 -0.17 3.45 -1.24
C ALA A 19 -0.96 2.68 -2.30
N MET A 20 -0.62 1.41 -2.54
CA MET A 20 -1.38 0.54 -3.47
C MET A 20 -2.85 0.37 -3.04
N SER A 21 -3.12 0.32 -1.73
CA SER A 21 -4.50 0.25 -1.22
C SER A 21 -5.31 1.53 -1.49
N ALA A 22 -4.61 2.65 -1.67
CA ALA A 22 -5.21 3.97 -1.90
C ALA A 22 -5.35 4.30 -3.40
N SER A 23 -4.92 3.43 -4.32
CA SER A 23 -4.98 3.60 -5.78
C SER A 23 -6.40 3.46 -6.37
N GLY A 24 -7.39 4.10 -5.76
CA GLY A 24 -8.72 4.26 -6.36
C GLY A 24 -9.43 2.96 -6.75
N ARG A 25 -9.12 1.82 -6.10
CA ARG A 25 -9.61 0.47 -6.51
C ARG A 25 -9.20 0.04 -7.91
N TRP A 26 -8.04 0.49 -8.39
CA TRP A 26 -7.54 0.21 -9.74
C TRP A 26 -8.37 0.86 -10.86
N ASP A 27 -9.26 1.78 -10.51
CA ASP A 27 -10.01 2.57 -11.49
C ASP A 27 -9.14 3.69 -12.11
N ASP A 28 -7.93 3.91 -11.57
CA ASP A 28 -6.91 4.84 -12.06
C ASP A 28 -5.56 4.14 -12.33
N ASP A 29 -4.63 4.89 -12.92
CA ASP A 29 -3.25 4.48 -13.23
C ASP A 29 -2.28 4.71 -12.06
N TRP A 30 -2.75 5.13 -10.87
CA TRP A 30 -1.88 5.47 -9.74
C TRP A 30 -1.01 4.29 -9.31
N HIS A 31 -1.53 3.08 -9.44
CA HIS A 31 -0.81 1.84 -9.17
C HIS A 31 0.45 1.65 -10.05
N GLU A 32 0.51 2.22 -11.25
CA GLU A 32 1.70 2.20 -12.10
C GLU A 32 2.78 3.13 -11.53
N TRP A 33 2.39 4.32 -11.06
CA TRP A 33 3.31 5.29 -10.47
C TRP A 33 3.88 4.82 -9.13
N VAL A 34 3.07 4.18 -8.27
CA VAL A 34 3.52 3.63 -6.99
C VAL A 34 4.63 2.60 -7.20
N ARG A 35 4.49 1.78 -8.24
CA ARG A 35 5.47 0.76 -8.66
C ARG A 35 6.81 1.38 -9.09
N GLU A 36 6.77 2.48 -9.82
CA GLU A 36 7.98 3.23 -10.20
C GLU A 36 8.66 3.92 -9.02
N ILE A 37 7.90 4.51 -8.09
CA ILE A 37 8.43 5.32 -6.99
C ILE A 37 8.98 4.45 -5.85
N LEU A 38 8.25 3.39 -5.47
CA LEU A 38 8.53 2.59 -4.27
C LEU A 38 9.11 1.20 -4.55
N SER A 39 9.34 0.87 -5.83
CA SER A 39 9.90 -0.40 -6.32
C SER A 39 8.96 -1.61 -6.14
N ASP A 40 8.91 -2.46 -7.17
CA ASP A 40 7.97 -3.58 -7.31
C ASP A 40 8.16 -4.76 -6.36
N TRP A 41 9.17 -4.72 -5.51
CA TRP A 41 9.57 -5.88 -4.70
C TRP A 41 8.52 -6.30 -3.66
N TYR A 42 7.57 -5.42 -3.35
CA TYR A 42 6.58 -5.61 -2.27
C TYR A 42 5.17 -6.01 -2.74
N LEU A 43 5.02 -6.46 -3.99
CA LEU A 43 3.72 -6.88 -4.53
C LEU A 43 3.10 -8.06 -3.75
N ASN A 44 3.91 -9.02 -3.32
CA ASN A 44 3.42 -10.18 -2.56
C ASN A 44 2.87 -9.74 -1.19
N GLU A 45 3.63 -8.89 -0.49
CA GLU A 45 3.27 -8.36 0.81
C GLU A 45 2.02 -7.48 0.73
N TYR A 46 1.89 -6.68 -0.33
CA TYR A 46 0.67 -5.96 -0.61
C TYR A 46 -0.54 -6.90 -0.75
N VAL A 47 -0.41 -7.98 -1.54
CA VAL A 47 -1.50 -8.96 -1.71
C VAL A 47 -1.91 -9.59 -0.37
N TRP A 48 -0.95 -9.94 0.49
CA TRP A 48 -1.26 -10.46 1.82
C TRP A 48 -2.00 -9.45 2.70
N ILE A 49 -1.57 -8.18 2.68
CA ILE A 49 -2.23 -7.10 3.42
C ILE A 49 -3.64 -6.84 2.88
N GLN A 50 -3.84 -6.93 1.56
CA GLN A 50 -5.17 -6.81 0.96
C GLN A 50 -6.12 -7.90 1.43
N ILE A 51 -5.69 -9.16 1.40
CA ILE A 51 -6.48 -10.29 1.90
C ILE A 51 -6.84 -10.06 3.37
N LEU A 52 -5.86 -9.72 4.21
CA LEU A 52 -6.11 -9.46 5.63
C LEU A 52 -7.12 -8.32 5.85
N ARG A 53 -7.02 -7.23 5.09
CA ARG A 53 -7.97 -6.10 5.18
C ARG A 53 -9.37 -6.52 4.76
N GLN A 54 -9.50 -7.30 3.69
CA GLN A 54 -10.79 -7.79 3.22
C GLN A 54 -11.46 -8.68 4.28
N GLU A 55 -10.72 -9.58 4.92
CA GLU A 55 -11.25 -10.43 5.99
C GLU A 55 -11.65 -9.65 7.25
N LEU A 56 -10.93 -8.59 7.59
CA LEU A 56 -11.22 -7.78 8.79
C LEU A 56 -12.42 -6.84 8.62
N TRP A 57 -12.74 -6.47 7.39
CA TRP A 57 -13.73 -5.43 7.07
C TRP A 57 -14.84 -5.91 6.11
N SER A 58 -15.01 -7.22 5.92
CA SER A 58 -16.13 -7.84 5.18
C SER A 58 -17.44 -7.86 5.96
#